data_AF-A0A2V9V1Q5-F1
#
_entry.id   AF-A0A2V9V1Q5-F1
#
_cell.length_a   1.000
_cell.length_b   1.000
_cell.length_c   1.000
_cell.angle_alpha   90.00
_cell.angle_beta   90.00
_cell.angle_gamma   90.00
#
_symmetry.space_group_name_H-M   'P 1'
#
loop_
_entity.id
_entity.type
_entity.pdbx_description
1 polymer ?
#
loop_
_entity_poly.entity_id
_entity_poly.type
_entity_poly.pdbx_seq_one_letter_code
_entity_poly.pdbx_strand_id
1 'polypeptide(L)'
;MKNICLKMALILAVSMWALPAPSQDTAKKDTAAKPPLGPSEAVLETWNDVGRKLLAMAEDFPEDKYDFKPTPAQRSFAEQLLHAAGANYFFINLAHGQKLPAEEDPKREQYKTKADVAAFVKKSFADGAAVIKAKGDKGMDDLLTDPNTHRP
;
A
#
# COMPACT_ATOMS: atom_id res chain seq x y z
N MET A 1 38.48 -43.61 29.20
CA MET A 1 39.01 -42.41 28.52
C MET A 1 40.44 -42.62 27.99
N LYS A 2 40.67 -43.57 27.07
CA LYS A 2 41.98 -43.75 26.41
C LYS A 2 41.91 -44.29 24.97
N ASN A 3 40.72 -44.54 24.42
CA ASN A 3 40.57 -45.31 23.17
C ASN A 3 39.69 -44.59 22.12
N ILE A 4 39.35 -43.31 22.33
CA ILE A 4 38.34 -42.58 21.52
C ILE A 4 38.96 -41.56 20.56
N CYS A 5 40.25 -41.20 20.67
CA CYS A 5 40.84 -40.10 19.87
C CYS A 5 41.71 -40.50 18.67
N LEU A 6 41.83 -41.79 18.28
CA LEU A 6 42.82 -42.18 17.26
C LEU A 6 42.34 -43.17 16.19
N LYS A 7 41.06 -43.20 15.85
CA LYS A 7 40.60 -43.93 14.65
C LYS A 7 39.93 -42.98 13.66
N MET A 8 40.73 -42.62 12.66
CA MET A 8 40.31 -42.37 11.28
C MET A 8 39.51 -41.07 11.07
N ALA A 9 40.13 -39.91 11.24
CA ALA A 9 40.71 -39.17 10.12
C ALA A 9 41.19 -40.03 8.92
N LEU A 10 40.26 -40.74 8.26
CA LEU A 10 40.44 -41.28 6.90
C LEU A 10 39.12 -41.90 6.36
N ILE A 11 38.00 -41.18 6.41
CA ILE A 11 36.81 -41.51 5.60
C ILE A 11 36.27 -40.19 5.03
N LEU A 12 37.14 -39.55 4.24
CA LEU A 12 36.86 -38.33 3.49
C LEU A 12 37.37 -38.54 2.06
N ALA A 13 36.93 -39.64 1.46
CA ALA A 13 37.04 -39.98 0.05
C ALA A 13 36.28 -41.30 -0.14
N VAL A 14 35.48 -41.41 -1.20
CA VAL A 14 34.70 -42.61 -1.59
C VAL A 14 33.37 -42.82 -0.85
N SER A 15 32.44 -41.88 -1.04
CA SER A 15 31.01 -42.21 -1.07
C SER A 15 30.24 -41.32 -2.07
N MET A 16 30.87 -41.09 -3.22
CA MET A 16 30.26 -40.47 -4.39
C MET A 16 29.93 -41.60 -5.37
N TRP A 17 28.89 -42.36 -5.07
CA TRP A 17 28.22 -43.23 -6.04
C TRP A 17 26.83 -42.66 -6.28
N ALA A 18 26.62 -42.24 -7.53
CA ALA A 18 25.40 -41.63 -8.03
C ALA A 18 24.21 -42.58 -7.88
N LEU A 19 23.19 -42.12 -7.16
CA LEU A 19 21.84 -42.63 -7.29
C LEU A 19 21.12 -41.74 -8.33
N PRO A 20 20.56 -42.26 -9.42
CA PRO A 20 19.62 -41.50 -10.21
C PRO A 20 18.37 -41.30 -9.34
N ALA A 21 18.20 -40.09 -8.80
CA ALA A 21 16.92 -39.70 -8.24
C ALA A 21 15.88 -39.81 -9.38
N PRO A 22 14.75 -40.53 -9.20
CA PRO A 22 13.64 -40.38 -10.12
C PRO A 22 13.32 -38.90 -10.22
N SER A 23 13.43 -38.38 -11.45
CA SER A 23 13.01 -37.03 -11.79
C SER A 23 11.62 -36.84 -11.17
N GLN A 24 11.49 -35.85 -10.30
CA GLN A 24 10.15 -35.39 -9.95
C GLN A 24 9.55 -34.93 -11.27
N ASP A 25 8.69 -35.76 -11.85
CA ASP A 25 7.62 -35.32 -12.73
C ASP A 25 6.84 -34.29 -11.93
N THR A 26 7.36 -33.07 -11.97
CA THR A 26 6.58 -31.88 -11.72
C THR A 26 5.57 -31.91 -12.83
N ALA A 27 4.39 -32.45 -12.51
CA ALA A 27 3.19 -32.15 -13.25
C ALA A 27 3.23 -30.64 -13.49
N LYS A 28 3.52 -30.24 -14.72
CA LYS A 28 3.34 -28.88 -15.21
C LYS A 28 1.86 -28.61 -15.01
N LYS A 29 1.53 -28.10 -13.83
CA LYS A 29 0.28 -27.41 -13.62
C LYS A 29 0.51 -26.12 -14.37
N ASP A 30 0.10 -26.12 -15.63
CA ASP A 30 -0.04 -24.91 -16.44
C ASP A 30 -1.10 -24.03 -15.75
N THR A 31 -0.75 -23.41 -14.62
CA THR A 31 -1.34 -22.13 -14.26
C THR A 31 -0.76 -21.15 -15.26
N ALA A 32 -1.41 -21.00 -16.41
CA ALA A 32 -1.16 -19.90 -17.31
C ALA A 32 -1.16 -18.63 -16.46
N ALA A 33 -0.01 -17.97 -16.38
CA ALA A 33 0.12 -16.72 -15.65
C ALA A 33 -0.90 -15.73 -16.24
N LYS A 34 -1.71 -15.11 -15.39
CA LYS A 34 -2.65 -14.08 -15.83
C LYS A 34 -1.83 -12.98 -16.55
N PRO A 35 -2.28 -12.46 -17.70
CA PRO A 35 -1.60 -11.37 -18.37
C PRO A 35 -1.30 -10.23 -17.38
N PRO A 36 -0.15 -9.55 -17.51
CA PRO A 36 0.16 -8.42 -16.65
C PRO A 36 -0.93 -7.35 -16.79
N LEU A 37 -1.27 -6.70 -15.67
CA LEU A 37 -2.24 -5.61 -15.64
C LEU A 37 -1.71 -4.42 -16.45
N GLY A 38 -2.63 -3.65 -17.05
CA GLY A 38 -2.29 -2.33 -17.60
C GLY A 38 -1.86 -1.37 -16.48
N PRO A 39 -1.09 -0.31 -16.77
CA PRO A 39 -0.62 0.65 -15.77
C PRO A 39 -1.73 1.20 -14.87
N SER A 40 -2.88 1.60 -15.45
CA SER A 40 -4.00 2.15 -14.68
C SER A 40 -4.65 1.10 -13.79
N GLU A 41 -4.77 -0.14 -14.27
CA GLU A 41 -5.32 -1.25 -13.49
C GLU A 41 -4.41 -1.64 -12.32
N ALA A 42 -3.09 -1.64 -12.52
CA ALA A 42 -2.11 -1.88 -11.46
C ALA A 42 -2.14 -0.79 -10.36
N VAL A 43 -2.26 0.48 -10.77
CA VAL A 43 -2.42 1.61 -9.84
C VAL A 43 -3.75 1.51 -9.10
N LEU A 44 -4.84 1.19 -9.80
CA LEU A 44 -6.17 1.05 -9.22
C LEU A 44 -6.23 -0.08 -8.19
N GLU A 45 -5.59 -1.21 -8.45
CA GLU A 45 -5.50 -2.32 -7.50
C GLU A 45 -4.81 -1.87 -6.20
N THR A 46 -3.64 -1.25 -6.33
CA THR A 46 -2.86 -0.74 -5.20
C THR A 46 -3.63 0.35 -4.43
N TRP A 47 -4.25 1.29 -5.14
CA TRP A 47 -5.07 2.36 -4.56
C TRP A 47 -6.20 1.80 -3.71
N ASN A 48 -6.96 0.84 -4.25
CA ASN A 48 -8.06 0.22 -3.52
C ASN A 48 -7.57 -0.62 -2.34
N ASP A 49 -6.41 -1.26 -2.44
CA ASP A 49 -5.83 -2.02 -1.34
C ASP A 49 -5.41 -1.13 -0.16
N VAL A 50 -4.71 -0.03 -0.45
CA VAL A 50 -4.35 0.97 0.56
C VAL A 50 -5.60 1.59 1.18
N GLY A 51 -6.60 1.94 0.37
CA GLY A 51 -7.87 2.48 0.85
C GLY A 51 -8.60 1.54 1.80
N ARG A 52 -8.66 0.24 1.49
CA ARG A 52 -9.24 -0.78 2.40
C ARG A 52 -8.48 -0.87 3.71
N LYS A 53 -7.14 -0.85 3.69
CA LYS A 53 -6.30 -0.92 4.89
C LYS A 53 -6.49 0.29 5.79
N LEU A 54 -6.51 1.49 5.23
CA LEU A 54 -6.73 2.73 6.00
C LEU A 54 -8.16 2.80 6.56
N LEU A 55 -9.16 2.39 5.78
CA LEU A 55 -10.54 2.32 6.26
C LEU A 55 -10.67 1.31 7.40
N ALA A 56 -10.10 0.11 7.27
CA ALA A 56 -10.12 -0.89 8.32
C ALA A 56 -9.44 -0.39 9.60
N MET A 57 -8.30 0.31 9.48
CA MET A 57 -7.62 0.92 10.63
C MET A 57 -8.48 1.99 11.31
N ALA A 58 -9.17 2.83 10.53
CA ALA A 58 -10.14 3.78 11.08
C ALA A 58 -11.27 3.03 11.79
N GLU A 59 -11.89 2.04 11.15
CA GLU A 59 -13.01 1.31 11.72
C GLU A 59 -12.66 0.44 12.93
N ASP A 60 -11.39 0.05 13.12
CA ASP A 60 -10.95 -0.79 14.24
C ASP A 60 -10.44 0.01 15.45
N PHE A 61 -9.83 1.19 15.24
CA PHE A 61 -9.22 1.94 16.34
C PHE A 61 -10.26 2.44 17.37
N PRO A 62 -9.95 2.45 18.69
CA PRO A 62 -10.89 2.89 19.72
C PRO A 62 -11.26 4.36 19.55
N GLU A 63 -12.56 4.68 19.53
CA GLU A 63 -13.06 6.05 19.29
C GLU A 63 -12.55 7.05 20.34
N ASP A 64 -12.47 6.65 21.60
CA ASP A 64 -11.93 7.44 22.70
C ASP A 64 -10.43 7.75 22.56
N LYS A 65 -9.75 7.10 21.62
CA LYS A 65 -8.32 7.31 21.32
C LYS A 65 -8.06 8.01 19.99
N TYR A 66 -9.08 8.48 19.28
CA TYR A 66 -8.89 9.16 18.00
C TYR A 66 -8.01 10.41 18.09
N ASP A 67 -8.01 11.07 19.25
CA ASP A 67 -7.17 12.25 19.51
C ASP A 67 -5.85 11.89 20.20
N PHE A 68 -5.52 10.59 20.31
CA PHE A 68 -4.23 10.15 20.81
C PHE A 68 -3.09 10.71 19.94
N LYS A 69 -2.09 11.27 20.62
CA LYS A 69 -0.83 11.76 20.04
C LYS A 69 0.34 11.00 20.67
N PRO A 70 1.22 10.36 19.88
CA PRO A 70 2.43 9.73 20.44
C PRO A 70 3.37 10.75 21.09
N THR A 71 3.45 11.96 20.51
CA THR A 71 4.12 13.13 21.09
C THR A 71 3.31 14.40 20.78
N PRO A 72 3.45 15.49 21.57
CA PRO A 72 2.68 16.72 21.34
C PRO A 72 2.87 17.36 19.96
N ALA A 73 4.03 17.14 19.34
CA ALA A 73 4.37 17.72 18.03
C ALA A 73 3.80 16.93 16.84
N GLN A 74 3.33 15.70 17.04
CA GLN A 74 2.79 14.86 15.97
C GLN A 74 1.27 15.08 15.78
N ARG A 75 0.79 14.80 14.56
CA ARG A 75 -0.65 14.66 14.29
C ARG A 75 -1.23 13.56 15.18
N SER A 76 -2.47 13.75 15.63
CA SER A 76 -3.25 12.67 16.26
C SER A 76 -3.57 11.58 15.25
N PHE A 77 -4.08 10.44 15.75
CA PHE A 77 -4.56 9.37 14.88
C PHE A 77 -5.62 9.87 13.88
N ALA A 78 -6.61 10.64 14.34
CA ALA A 78 -7.64 11.22 13.49
C ALA A 78 -7.05 12.23 12.49
N GLU A 79 -6.17 13.12 12.94
CA GLU A 79 -5.50 14.10 12.08
C GLU A 79 -4.67 13.40 10.97
N GLN A 80 -4.05 12.25 11.26
CA GLN A 80 -3.30 11.49 10.26
C GLN A 80 -4.20 10.87 9.19
N LEU A 81 -5.37 10.36 9.57
CA LEU A 81 -6.36 9.84 8.61
C LEU A 81 -6.96 10.97 7.76
N LEU A 82 -7.25 12.12 8.37
CA LEU A 82 -7.72 13.31 7.66
C LEU A 82 -6.67 13.86 6.70
N HIS A 83 -5.40 13.87 7.08
CA HIS A 83 -4.29 14.24 6.20
C HIS A 83 -4.22 13.33 4.97
N ALA A 84 -4.22 12.00 5.17
CA ALA A 84 -4.16 11.05 4.05
C ALA A 84 -5.38 11.21 3.11
N ALA A 85 -6.58 11.34 3.66
CA ALA A 85 -7.79 11.52 2.87
C ALA A 85 -7.88 12.91 2.22
N GLY A 86 -7.35 13.95 2.85
CA GLY A 86 -7.25 15.31 2.31
C GLY A 86 -6.29 15.39 1.14
N ALA A 87 -5.10 14.78 1.28
CA ALA A 87 -4.10 14.69 0.22
C ALA A 87 -4.65 14.00 -1.04
N ASN A 88 -5.55 13.02 -0.91
CA ASN A 88 -6.23 12.44 -2.07
C ASN A 88 -6.97 13.51 -2.90
N TYR A 89 -7.62 14.49 -2.26
CA TYR A 89 -8.31 15.57 -2.99
C TYR A 89 -7.35 16.58 -3.62
N PHE A 90 -6.12 16.73 -3.11
CA PHE A 90 -5.08 17.45 -3.85
C PHE A 90 -4.80 16.78 -5.20
N PHE A 91 -4.56 15.47 -5.21
CA PHE A 91 -4.27 14.71 -6.44
C PHE A 91 -5.48 14.56 -7.35
N ILE A 92 -6.67 14.32 -6.81
CA ILE A 92 -7.93 14.23 -7.56
C ILE A 92 -8.21 15.55 -8.29
N ASN A 93 -8.11 16.68 -7.58
CA ASN A 93 -8.35 17.98 -8.19
C ASN A 93 -7.31 18.27 -9.27
N LEU A 94 -6.04 17.93 -9.02
CA LEU A 94 -4.98 18.08 -10.01
C LEU A 94 -5.26 17.25 -11.27
N ALA A 95 -5.66 15.98 -11.12
CA ALA A 95 -6.00 15.10 -12.24
C ALA A 95 -7.23 15.59 -13.04
N HIS A 96 -8.14 16.32 -12.40
CA HIS A 96 -9.27 16.98 -13.05
C HIS A 96 -8.99 18.39 -13.57
N GLY A 97 -7.80 18.95 -13.34
CA GLY A 97 -7.51 20.35 -13.66
C GLY A 97 -8.36 21.35 -12.84
N GLN A 98 -8.86 20.92 -11.67
CA GLN A 98 -9.64 21.72 -10.75
C GLN A 98 -8.74 22.49 -9.79
N LYS A 99 -9.31 23.51 -9.14
CA LYS A 99 -8.60 24.27 -8.10
C LYS A 99 -8.18 23.34 -6.97
N LEU A 100 -6.91 23.43 -6.56
CA LEU A 100 -6.38 22.67 -5.43
C LEU A 100 -7.07 23.10 -4.11
N PRO A 101 -7.18 22.18 -3.13
CA PRO A 101 -7.67 22.52 -1.79
C PRO A 101 -6.94 23.74 -1.21
N ALA A 102 -7.67 24.61 -0.52
CA ALA A 102 -7.10 25.85 0.03
C ALA A 102 -6.22 25.61 1.27
N GLU A 103 -6.50 24.54 2.00
CA GLU A 103 -5.73 24.08 3.16
C GLU A 103 -5.22 22.66 2.86
N GLU A 104 -4.09 22.29 3.44
CA GLU A 104 -3.49 20.95 3.28
C GLU A 104 -4.38 19.87 3.91
N ASP A 105 -4.83 20.11 5.14
CA ASP A 105 -5.54 19.13 5.95
C ASP A 105 -6.96 19.61 6.28
N PRO A 106 -7.98 18.73 6.19
CA PRO A 106 -9.28 18.99 6.79
C PRO A 106 -9.16 19.17 8.31
N LYS A 107 -9.90 20.13 8.86
CA LYS A 107 -9.85 20.45 10.29
C LYS A 107 -10.53 19.37 11.11
N ARG A 108 -9.87 18.89 12.17
CA ARG A 108 -10.39 17.85 13.07
C ARG A 108 -11.77 18.20 13.64
N GLU A 109 -12.05 19.47 13.87
CA GLU A 109 -13.32 19.98 14.41
C GLU A 109 -14.51 19.75 13.47
N GLN A 110 -14.27 19.54 12.17
CA GLN A 110 -15.28 19.24 11.16
C GLN A 110 -15.69 17.76 11.15
N TYR A 111 -14.86 16.87 11.71
CA TYR A 111 -15.04 15.42 11.68
C TYR A 111 -15.02 14.89 13.10
N LYS A 112 -16.11 15.10 13.85
CA LYS A 112 -16.10 14.96 15.31
C LYS A 112 -16.02 13.51 15.76
N THR A 113 -16.69 12.62 15.05
CA THR A 113 -16.81 11.21 15.42
C THR A 113 -15.86 10.33 14.61
N LYS A 114 -15.61 9.12 15.13
CA LYS A 114 -14.95 8.05 14.37
C LYS A 114 -15.62 7.81 13.02
N ALA A 115 -16.96 7.82 13.00
CA ALA A 115 -17.75 7.60 11.80
C ALA A 115 -17.53 8.70 10.74
N ASP A 116 -17.43 9.96 11.15
CA ASP A 116 -17.19 11.08 10.21
C ASP A 116 -15.83 10.92 9.51
N VAL A 117 -14.79 10.61 10.28
CA VAL A 117 -13.43 10.39 9.76
C VAL A 117 -13.39 9.18 8.82
N ALA A 118 -13.96 8.05 9.23
CA ALA A 118 -13.99 6.83 8.41
C ALA A 118 -14.79 7.04 7.11
N ALA A 119 -15.91 7.76 7.17
CA ALA A 119 -16.70 8.11 6.00
C ALA A 119 -15.90 8.99 5.03
N PHE A 120 -15.13 9.95 5.53
CA PHE A 120 -14.29 10.81 4.70
C PHE A 120 -13.14 10.04 4.04
N VAL A 121 -12.48 9.14 4.78
CA VAL A 121 -11.45 8.22 4.23
C VAL A 121 -12.06 7.37 3.12
N LYS A 122 -13.19 6.70 3.38
CA LYS A 122 -13.87 5.86 2.39
C LYS A 122 -14.22 6.65 1.13
N LYS A 123 -14.76 7.85 1.28
CA LYS A 123 -15.16 8.71 0.16
C LYS A 123 -13.96 9.13 -0.68
N SER A 124 -12.87 9.60 -0.05
CA SER A 124 -11.69 10.07 -0.80
C SER A 124 -11.05 8.96 -1.64
N PHE A 125 -10.99 7.73 -1.13
CA PHE A 125 -10.49 6.58 -1.88
C PHE A 125 -11.47 6.15 -2.98
N ALA A 126 -12.79 6.20 -2.75
CA ALA A 126 -13.78 5.89 -3.79
C ALA A 126 -13.71 6.90 -4.95
N ASP A 127 -13.57 8.18 -4.64
CA ASP A 127 -13.46 9.25 -5.63
C ASP A 127 -12.15 9.10 -6.43
N GLY A 128 -11.01 8.88 -5.76
CA GLY A 128 -9.74 8.65 -6.43
C GLY A 128 -9.74 7.42 -7.33
N ALA A 129 -10.38 6.33 -6.90
CA ALA A 129 -10.57 5.14 -7.73
C ALA A 129 -11.39 5.43 -8.99
N ALA A 130 -12.40 6.30 -8.89
CA ALA A 130 -13.19 6.74 -10.04
C ALA A 130 -12.33 7.56 -11.03
N VAL A 131 -11.46 8.44 -10.53
CA VAL A 131 -10.52 9.20 -11.37
C VAL A 131 -9.56 8.28 -12.11
N ILE A 132 -8.93 7.35 -11.40
CA ILE A 132 -7.97 6.38 -11.99
C ILE A 132 -8.64 5.60 -13.13
N LYS A 133 -9.86 5.08 -12.88
CA LYS A 133 -10.65 4.37 -13.88
C LYS A 133 -10.99 5.25 -15.09
N ALA A 134 -11.41 6.49 -14.85
CA ALA A 134 -11.80 7.41 -15.91
C ALA A 134 -10.62 7.84 -16.79
N LYS A 135 -9.43 7.99 -16.21
CA LYS A 135 -8.19 8.33 -16.92
C LYS A 135 -7.67 7.15 -17.75
N GLY A 136 -7.83 5.92 -17.26
CA GLY A 136 -7.33 4.72 -17.93
C GLY A 136 -5.82 4.78 -18.16
N ASP A 137 -5.29 3.89 -19.00
CA ASP A 137 -3.85 3.82 -19.27
C ASP A 137 -3.33 5.10 -19.93
N LYS A 138 -4.12 5.70 -20.84
CA LYS A 138 -3.74 6.96 -21.51
C LYS A 138 -3.43 8.07 -20.51
N GLY A 139 -4.24 8.21 -19.45
CA GLY A 139 -4.04 9.27 -18.47
C GLY A 139 -2.88 9.01 -17.50
N MET A 140 -2.27 7.82 -17.50
CA MET A 140 -1.07 7.53 -16.71
C MET A 140 0.20 8.14 -17.33
N ASP A 141 0.16 8.43 -18.63
CA ASP A 141 1.27 9.07 -19.36
C ASP A 141 1.16 10.61 -19.37
N ASP A 142 0.05 11.17 -18.90
CA ASP A 142 -0.20 12.61 -18.89
C ASP A 142 0.67 13.30 -17.82
N LEU A 143 1.33 14.40 -18.20
CA LEU A 143 2.02 15.26 -17.25
C LEU A 143 1.01 16.11 -16.47
N LEU A 144 0.93 15.90 -15.15
CA LEU A 144 0.15 16.75 -14.25
C LEU A 144 1.01 17.92 -13.74
N THR A 145 0.62 19.15 -14.05
CA THR A 145 1.33 20.37 -13.60
C THR A 145 0.60 21.02 -12.44
N ASP A 146 1.25 21.14 -11.28
CA ASP A 146 0.71 21.92 -10.17
C ASP A 146 0.76 23.42 -10.50
N PRO A 147 -0.40 24.10 -10.60
CA PRO A 147 -0.47 25.52 -10.94
C PRO A 147 0.18 26.43 -9.89
N ASN A 148 0.47 25.95 -8.67
CA ASN A 148 1.07 26.72 -7.59
C ASN A 148 2.60 26.61 -7.51
N THR A 149 3.25 25.79 -8.35
CA THR A 149 4.72 25.59 -8.37
C THR A 149 5.54 26.85 -8.63
N HIS A 150 4.90 27.96 -9.01
CA HIS A 150 5.55 29.25 -9.31
C HIS A 150 5.18 30.36 -8.30
N ARG A 151 4.59 30.03 -7.15
CA ARG A 151 4.27 31.04 -6.14
C ARG A 151 5.53 31.35 -5.30
N PRO A 152 5.96 32.63 -5.18
CA PRO A 152 7.11 33.01 -4.35
C PRO A 152 6.87 32.78 -2.86
#